data_AF-A0A1B6GHP4-F1
#
_entry.id   AF-A0A1B6GHP4-F1
#
_cell.length_a   1.000
_cell.length_b   1.000
_cell.length_c   1.000
_cell.angle_alpha   90.00
_cell.angle_beta   90.00
_cell.angle_gamma   90.00
#
_symmetry.space_group_name_H-M   'P 1'
#
loop_
_entity.id
_entity.type
_entity.pdbx_description
1 polymer ?
#
loop_
_entity_poly.entity_id
_entity_poly.type
_entity_poly.pdbx_seq_one_letter_code
_entity_poly.pdbx_strand_id
1 'polypeptide(L)'
;NKEVQCAVGVCARAMDNVPHRRHKGQRWMFWKRRRHLVTFLAFLGFFNLYILRSNLVYAVNSMTSTHKVTLGNGTVVENQDINWHHQEISETMRASFYGFVATQILGGWLGACLGGSRVYAVGVA
;
A
#
# COMPACT_ATOMS: atom_id res chain seq x y z
N ASN A 1 -24.21 -54.22 8.62
CA ASN A 1 -25.13 -53.08 8.42
C ASN A 1 -25.74 -52.49 9.71
N LYS A 2 -25.31 -52.91 10.92
CA LYS A 2 -25.73 -52.30 12.21
C LYS A 2 -24.63 -51.42 12.83
N GLU A 3 -23.36 -51.81 12.66
CA GLU A 3 -22.18 -51.07 13.08
C GLU A 3 -22.12 -49.63 12.52
N VAL A 4 -22.42 -49.46 11.23
CA VAL A 4 -22.41 -48.14 10.56
C VAL A 4 -23.51 -47.22 11.10
N GLN A 5 -24.69 -47.77 11.41
CA GLN A 5 -25.81 -47.01 12.00
C GLN A 5 -25.49 -46.59 13.45
N CYS A 6 -24.80 -47.44 14.21
CA CYS A 6 -24.34 -47.10 15.55
C CYS A 6 -23.30 -45.95 15.50
N ALA A 7 -22.31 -46.04 14.59
CA ALA A 7 -21.29 -45.00 14.43
C ALA A 7 -21.87 -43.64 14.00
N VAL A 8 -22.84 -43.63 13.08
CA VAL A 8 -23.56 -42.41 12.68
C VAL A 8 -24.39 -41.85 13.84
N GLY A 9 -25.06 -42.72 14.60
CA GLY A 9 -25.84 -42.31 15.78
C GLY A 9 -25.00 -41.78 16.94
N VAL A 10 -23.77 -42.28 17.13
CA VAL A 10 -22.81 -41.77 18.13
C VAL A 10 -22.21 -40.43 17.68
N CYS A 11 -21.84 -40.29 16.40
CA CYS A 11 -21.37 -39.01 15.86
C CYS A 11 -22.44 -37.91 15.91
N ALA A 12 -23.71 -38.25 15.62
CA ALA A 12 -24.82 -37.30 15.74
C ALA A 12 -24.99 -36.82 17.19
N ARG A 13 -24.94 -37.74 18.16
CA ARG A 13 -25.02 -37.40 19.60
C ARG A 13 -23.81 -36.62 20.13
N ALA A 14 -22.64 -36.78 19.50
CA ALA A 14 -21.44 -36.01 19.82
C ALA A 14 -21.51 -34.56 19.32
N MET A 15 -22.21 -34.30 18.20
CA MET A 15 -22.41 -32.95 17.68
C MET A 15 -23.39 -32.12 18.53
N ASP A 16 -24.40 -32.76 19.15
CA ASP A 16 -25.34 -32.07 20.05
C ASP A 16 -24.70 -31.62 21.38
N ASN A 17 -23.54 -32.18 21.75
CA ASN A 17 -22.81 -31.80 22.96
C ASN A 17 -21.77 -30.69 22.75
N VAL A 18 -21.76 -30.05 21.58
CA VAL A 18 -20.91 -28.86 21.36
C VAL A 18 -21.53 -27.69 22.14
N PRO A 19 -20.83 -27.12 23.14
CA PRO A 19 -21.36 -26.00 23.88
C PRO A 19 -21.54 -24.81 22.93
N HIS A 20 -22.79 -24.44 22.67
CA HIS A 20 -23.12 -23.19 21.99
C HIS A 20 -22.53 -22.03 22.80
N ARG A 21 -21.40 -21.48 22.33
CA ARG A 21 -20.85 -20.24 22.87
C ARG A 21 -21.89 -19.14 22.68
N ARG A 22 -22.63 -18.82 23.74
CA ARG A 22 -23.48 -17.64 23.84
C ARG A 22 -22.66 -16.41 23.46
N HIS A 23 -22.91 -15.86 22.28
CA HIS A 23 -22.44 -14.55 21.89
C HIS A 23 -23.09 -13.51 22.81
N LYS A 24 -22.42 -13.18 23.91
CA LYS A 24 -22.79 -12.06 24.78
C LYS A 24 -22.85 -10.79 23.92
N GLY A 25 -23.94 -10.05 24.08
CA GLY A 25 -24.35 -8.91 23.26
C GLY A 25 -23.19 -8.05 22.79
N GLN A 26 -22.99 -8.04 21.46
CA GLN A 26 -22.07 -7.11 20.84
C GLN A 26 -22.73 -5.74 20.77
N ARG A 27 -22.46 -4.92 21.81
CA ARG A 27 -22.55 -3.47 21.69
C ARG A 27 -21.71 -3.07 20.48
N TRP A 28 -22.33 -2.34 19.55
CA TRP A 28 -21.71 -1.75 18.36
C TRP A 28 -20.31 -1.21 18.66
N MET A 29 -19.27 -1.95 18.29
CA MET A 29 -17.89 -1.51 18.33
C MET A 29 -17.26 -1.81 16.98
N PHE A 30 -17.48 -0.92 16.02
CA PHE A 30 -16.71 -0.87 14.77
C PHE A 30 -15.19 -0.97 15.05
N TRP A 31 -14.74 -0.33 16.14
CA TRP A 31 -13.37 -0.36 16.66
C TRP A 31 -12.87 -1.71 17.18
N LYS A 32 -13.76 -2.67 17.51
CA LYS A 32 -13.35 -3.99 18.02
C LYS A 32 -12.97 -4.94 16.87
N ARG A 33 -13.36 -4.62 15.63
CA ARG A 33 -13.02 -5.44 14.46
C ARG A 33 -11.70 -4.97 13.86
N ARG A 34 -10.59 -5.45 14.45
CA ARG A 34 -9.18 -5.18 14.02
C ARG A 34 -8.96 -5.23 12.51
N ARG A 35 -9.75 -6.02 11.77
CA ARG A 35 -9.69 -6.11 10.30
C ARG A 35 -9.96 -4.78 9.59
N HIS A 36 -10.94 -3.99 10.03
CA HIS A 36 -11.22 -2.68 9.39
C HIS A 36 -10.13 -1.66 9.67
N LEU A 37 -9.56 -1.68 10.87
CA LEU A 37 -8.46 -0.80 11.25
C LEU A 37 -7.21 -1.11 10.43
N VAL A 38 -6.87 -2.40 10.24
CA VAL A 38 -5.73 -2.81 9.39
C VAL A 38 -5.94 -2.41 7.93
N THR A 39 -7.14 -2.58 7.37
CA THR A 39 -7.43 -2.14 5.99
C THR A 39 -7.36 -0.62 5.85
N PHE A 40 -7.84 0.14 6.84
CA PHE A 40 -7.72 1.59 6.84
C PHE A 40 -6.26 2.05 6.96
N LEU A 41 -5.46 1.42 7.81
CA LEU A 41 -4.03 1.70 7.93
C LEU A 41 -3.27 1.36 6.66
N ALA A 42 -3.61 0.23 6.02
CA ALA A 42 -3.09 -0.17 4.71
C ALA A 42 -3.39 0.88 3.64
N PHE A 43 -4.64 1.34 3.58
CA PHE A 43 -5.05 2.41 2.67
C PHE A 43 -4.27 3.71 2.92
N LEU A 44 -4.12 4.10 4.19
CA LEU A 44 -3.37 5.30 4.55
C LEU A 44 -1.88 5.22 4.15
N GLY A 45 -1.26 4.05 4.31
CA GLY A 45 0.11 3.81 3.87
C GLY A 45 0.28 3.94 2.36
N PHE A 46 -0.62 3.34 1.57
CA PHE A 46 -0.62 3.49 0.11
C PHE A 46 -0.83 4.95 -0.32
N PHE A 47 -1.73 5.66 0.35
CA PHE A 47 -1.99 7.07 0.08
C PHE A 47 -0.75 7.95 0.34
N ASN A 48 -0.06 7.72 1.46
CA ASN A 48 1.14 8.49 1.82
C ASN A 48 2.28 8.27 0.81
N LEU A 49 2.53 7.03 0.39
CA LEU A 49 3.53 6.71 -0.63
C LEU A 49 3.22 7.35 -1.98
N TYR A 50 1.94 7.43 -2.35
CA TYR A 50 1.52 8.07 -3.60
C TYR A 50 1.73 9.60 -3.58
N ILE A 51 1.45 10.24 -2.44
CA ILE A 51 1.75 11.68 -2.25
C ILE A 51 3.24 11.93 -2.35
N LEU A 52 4.07 11.18 -1.62
CA LEU A 52 5.53 11.34 -1.65
C LEU A 52 6.07 11.22 -3.08
N ARG A 53 5.61 10.21 -3.83
CA ARG A 53 6.00 10.00 -5.22
C ARG A 53 5.61 11.17 -6.12
N SER A 54 4.40 11.69 -5.94
CA SER A 54 3.89 12.82 -6.73
C SER A 54 4.66 14.11 -6.43
N ASN A 55 4.98 14.35 -5.15
CA ASN A 55 5.74 15.51 -4.72
C ASN A 55 7.16 15.52 -5.32
N LEU A 56 7.83 14.37 -5.36
CA LEU A 56 9.16 14.25 -5.97
C LEU A 56 9.14 14.59 -7.46
N VAL A 57 8.18 14.04 -8.21
CA VAL A 57 8.06 14.29 -9.66
C VAL A 57 7.70 15.76 -9.92
N TYR A 58 6.80 16.33 -9.12
CA TYR A 58 6.43 17.75 -9.23
C TYR A 58 7.62 18.68 -8.95
N ALA A 59 8.42 18.38 -7.91
CA ALA A 59 9.61 19.16 -7.58
C ALA A 59 10.63 19.15 -8.72
N VAL A 60 10.89 17.99 -9.33
CA VAL A 60 11.77 17.87 -10.51
C VAL A 60 11.23 18.72 -11.66
N ASN A 61 9.94 18.63 -11.98
CA ASN A 61 9.33 19.43 -13.04
C ASN A 61 9.48 20.93 -12.79
N SER A 62 9.26 21.39 -11.54
CA SER A 62 9.40 22.80 -11.17
C SER A 62 10.84 23.31 -11.31
N MET A 63 11.85 22.49 -10.99
CA MET A 63 13.26 22.86 -11.15
C MET A 63 13.69 22.95 -12.63
N THR A 64 12.95 22.29 -13.51
CA THR A 64 13.26 22.23 -14.96
C THR A 64 12.41 23.18 -15.79
N SER A 65 11.45 23.86 -15.16
CA SER A 65 10.58 24.82 -15.83
C SER A 65 11.37 26.09 -16.16
N THR A 66 11.35 26.49 -17.42
CA THR A 66 11.93 27.75 -17.87
C THR A 66 11.05 28.91 -17.39
N HIS A 67 11.65 29.88 -16.70
CA HIS A 67 10.94 31.07 -16.25
C HIS A 67 11.32 32.28 -17.12
N LYS A 68 10.29 32.97 -17.60
CA LYS A 68 10.44 34.19 -18.40
C LYS A 68 10.71 35.36 -17.47
N VAL A 69 11.97 35.78 -17.41
CA VAL A 69 12.36 36.97 -16.63
C VAL A 69 12.31 38.17 -17.57
N THR A 70 11.42 39.10 -17.28
CA THR A 70 11.38 40.39 -17.98
C THR A 70 12.54 41.24 -17.48
N LEU A 71 13.59 41.37 -18.28
CA LEU A 71 14.65 42.33 -17.98
C LEU A 71 14.07 43.74 -18.15
N GLY A 72 14.54 44.72 -17.37
CA GLY A 72 14.04 46.11 -17.39
C GLY A 72 14.14 46.83 -18.76
N ASN A 73 14.69 46.16 -19.77
CA ASN A 73 14.83 46.62 -21.15
C ASN A 73 13.72 46.11 -22.09
N GLY A 74 12.65 45.48 -21.57
CA GLY A 74 11.52 44.98 -22.36
C GLY A 74 11.76 43.63 -23.06
N THR A 75 12.97 43.08 -22.98
CA THR A 75 13.31 41.75 -23.54
C THR A 75 12.93 40.65 -22.54
N VAL A 76 12.14 39.69 -23.01
CA VAL A 76 11.79 38.48 -22.24
C VAL A 76 12.90 37.45 -22.44
N VAL A 77 13.72 37.24 -21.43
CA VAL A 77 14.77 36.21 -21.46
C VAL A 77 14.24 34.98 -20.73
N GLU A 78 14.19 33.87 -21.44
CA GLU A 78 13.96 32.56 -20.87
C GLU A 78 15.23 32.14 -20.11
N ASN A 79 15.21 32.26 -18.78
CA ASN A 79 16.27 31.71 -17.94
C ASN A 79 15.81 30.40 -17.33
N GLN A 80 16.71 29.43 -17.36
CA GLN A 80 16.58 28.15 -16.67
C GLN A 80 17.66 28.16 -15.58
N ASP A 81 17.26 28.11 -14.31
CA ASP A 81 18.21 28.16 -13.19
C ASP A 81 19.14 26.94 -13.18
N ILE A 82 18.71 25.82 -13.78
CA ILE A 82 19.52 24.61 -13.95
C ILE A 82 19.27 24.00 -15.34
N ASN A 83 20.31 23.99 -16.18
CA ASN A 83 20.26 23.47 -17.55
C ASN A 83 20.32 21.93 -17.56
N TRP A 84 19.22 21.28 -17.17
CA TRP A 84 19.05 19.83 -17.33
C TRP A 84 18.52 19.52 -18.73
N HIS A 85 19.11 18.54 -19.41
CA HIS A 85 18.55 18.03 -20.66
C HIS A 85 17.31 17.18 -20.36
N HIS A 86 16.17 17.48 -20.99
CA HIS A 86 14.90 16.77 -20.76
C HIS A 86 15.01 15.24 -20.90
N GLN A 87 15.94 14.77 -21.72
CA GLN A 87 16.22 13.35 -21.91
C GLN A 87 16.71 12.68 -20.60
N GLU A 88 17.64 13.30 -19.87
CA GLU A 88 18.21 12.79 -18.62
C GLU A 88 17.15 12.65 -17.51
N ILE A 89 16.26 13.63 -17.41
CA ILE A 89 15.13 13.61 -16.47
C ILE A 89 14.18 12.46 -16.78
N SER A 90 13.84 12.30 -18.07
CA SER A 90 12.95 11.24 -18.51
C SER A 90 13.56 9.85 -18.28
N GLU A 91 14.87 9.71 -18.45
CA GLU A 91 15.59 8.47 -18.22
C GLU A 91 15.64 8.11 -16.74
N THR A 92 15.91 9.10 -15.88
CA THR A 92 15.85 8.96 -14.41
C THR A 92 14.44 8.56 -13.93
N MET A 93 13.40 9.19 -14.48
CA MET A 93 12.01 8.90 -14.13
C MET A 93 11.61 7.47 -14.55
N ARG A 94 12.09 7.01 -15.71
CA ARG A 94 11.88 5.63 -16.19
C ARG A 94 12.65 4.61 -15.34
N ALA A 95 13.91 4.88 -15.00
CA ALA A 95 14.72 4.01 -14.13
C ALA A 95 14.06 3.82 -12.75
N SER A 96 13.51 4.90 -12.20
CA SER A 96 12.77 4.88 -10.93
C SER A 96 11.47 4.05 -11.01
N PHE A 97 10.83 4.00 -12.18
CA PHE A 97 9.66 3.14 -12.41
C PHE A 97 10.05 1.66 -12.46
N TYR A 98 11.12 1.30 -13.17
CA TYR A 98 11.63 -0.08 -13.20
C TYR A 98 12.05 -0.56 -11.80
N GLY A 99 12.72 0.30 -11.02
CA GLY A 99 13.07 0.01 -9.63
C GLY A 99 11.84 -0.26 -8.76
N PHE A 100 10.80 0.58 -8.88
CA PHE A 100 9.55 0.37 -8.16
C PHE A 100 8.91 -0.99 -8.50
N VAL A 101 8.79 -1.32 -9.79
CA VAL A 101 8.21 -2.61 -10.21
C VAL A 101 9.00 -3.79 -9.64
N ALA A 102 10.34 -3.74 -9.69
CA ALA A 102 11.19 -4.78 -9.13
C ALA A 102 10.99 -4.94 -7.60
N THR A 103 10.97 -3.83 -6.85
CA THR A 103 10.74 -3.86 -5.39
C THR A 103 9.35 -4.37 -5.03
N GLN A 104 8.31 -4.06 -5.82
CA GLN A 104 6.96 -4.58 -5.57
C GLN A 104 6.89 -6.11 -5.72
N ILE A 105 7.57 -6.68 -6.73
CA ILE A 105 7.64 -8.13 -6.93
C ILE A 105 8.39 -8.78 -5.76
N LEU A 106 9.53 -8.22 -5.36
CA LEU A 106 10.30 -8.69 -4.22
C LEU A 106 9.52 -8.55 -2.89
N GLY A 107 8.80 -7.45 -2.70
CA GLY A 107 7.95 -7.20 -1.54
C GLY A 107 6.78 -8.17 -1.46
N GLY A 108 6.19 -8.55 -2.59
CA GLY A 108 5.17 -9.60 -2.66
C GLY A 108 5.70 -10.97 -2.25
N TRP A 109 6.91 -11.34 -2.71
CA TRP A 109 7.57 -12.59 -2.33
C TRP A 109 7.93 -12.60 -0.84
N LEU A 110 8.54 -11.54 -0.32
CA LEU A 110 8.87 -11.39 1.10
C LEU A 110 7.61 -11.39 1.98
N GLY A 111 6.51 -10.78 1.52
CA GLY A 111 5.22 -10.79 2.20
C GLY A 111 4.62 -12.20 2.34
N ALA A 112 4.85 -13.06 1.34
CA ALA A 112 4.44 -14.47 1.38
C ALA A 112 5.33 -15.31 2.32
N CYS A 113 6.63 -15.03 2.39
CA CYS A 113 7.57 -15.80 3.22
C CYS A 113 7.58 -15.40 4.71
N LEU A 114 7.45 -14.10 5.03
CA LEU A 114 7.70 -13.58 6.39
C LEU A 114 6.42 -13.11 7.12
N GLY A 115 5.27 -13.22 6.46
CA GLY A 115 3.99 -12.74 6.96
C GLY A 115 3.82 -11.23 6.76
N GLY A 116 2.85 -10.85 5.92
CA GLY A 116 2.65 -9.47 5.46
C GLY A 116 2.50 -8.41 6.55
N SER A 117 2.09 -8.76 7.78
CA SER A 117 1.96 -7.79 8.88
C SER A 117 3.31 -7.28 9.40
N ARG A 118 4.38 -8.09 9.39
CA ARG A 118 5.73 -7.65 9.79
C ARG A 118 6.42 -6.89 8.67
N VAL A 119 6.25 -7.35 7.44
CA VAL A 119 6.80 -6.69 6.24
C VAL A 119 6.15 -5.33 6.02
N TYR A 120 4.83 -5.22 6.23
CA TYR A 120 4.11 -3.95 6.15
C TYR A 120 4.55 -2.97 7.25
N ALA A 121 4.74 -3.43 8.49
CA ALA A 121 5.21 -2.58 9.57
C ALA A 121 6.65 -2.10 9.36
N VAL A 122 7.54 -2.95 8.83
CA VAL A 122 8.93 -2.56 8.53
C VAL A 122 9.03 -1.69 7.27
N GLY A 123 8.15 -1.90 6.29
CA GLY A 123 8.18 -1.15 5.02
C GLY A 123 7.48 0.21 5.05
N VAL A 124 6.65 0.47 6.07
CA VAL A 124 5.95 1.75 6.27
C VAL A 124 6.54 2.55 7.44
N ALA A 125 7.38 1.93 8.29
CA ALA A 125 8.21 2.62 9.28
C ALA A 125 9.41 3.31 8.62
#